data_AF-A0A958MVB8-F1
#
_entry.id   AF-A0A958MVB8-F1
#
_cell.length_a   1.000
_cell.length_b   1.000
_cell.length_c   1.000
_cell.angle_alpha   90.00
_cell.angle_beta   90.00
_cell.angle_gamma   90.00
#
_symmetry.space_group_name_H-M   'P 1'
#
loop_
_entity.id
_entity.type
_entity.pdbx_description
1 polymer ?
#
loop_
_entity_poly.entity_id
_entity_poly.type
_entity_poly.pdbx_seq_one_letter_code
_entity_poly.pdbx_strand_id
1 'polypeptide(L)'
;MNEVISAASFFLFYYGFYPKAEGRRKLRELLGILKPTRHKGVHTTNREGPGQWDGEWTWAPFNEIAFQSCLRYGLKAEAAELALDYLEMTIGTFTKTGHFYEKQRASNGSTQIPEGSEIYGNEEGFGWTNGTVLVFLEYLAKQGRLSELESRLK
;
A
#
# COMPACT_ATOMS: atom_id res chain seq x y z
N MET A 1 25.43 10.87 1.03
CA MET A 1 24.15 10.71 0.30
C MET A 1 23.40 9.59 0.99
N ASN A 2 22.21 9.83 1.52
CA ASN A 2 21.38 8.76 2.07
C ASN A 2 20.78 7.98 0.89
N GLU A 3 20.84 6.65 0.95
CA GLU A 3 20.35 5.74 -0.08
C GLU A 3 18.83 5.84 -0.22
N VAL A 4 18.34 5.95 -1.46
CA VAL A 4 16.90 5.98 -1.76
C VAL A 4 16.41 4.55 -1.91
N ILE A 5 15.45 4.17 -1.07
CA ILE A 5 14.77 2.88 -1.11
C ILE A 5 13.39 3.11 -1.71
N SER A 6 13.08 2.38 -2.79
CA SER A 6 11.81 2.49 -3.52
C SER A 6 10.96 1.23 -3.39
N ALA A 7 9.64 1.40 -3.43
CA ALA A 7 8.66 0.33 -3.52
C ALA A 7 8.89 -0.60 -4.74
N ALA A 8 9.60 -0.16 -5.77
CA ALA A 8 10.05 -1.03 -6.86
C ALA A 8 10.85 -2.25 -6.35
N SER A 9 11.50 -2.14 -5.18
CA SER A 9 12.23 -3.25 -4.55
C SER A 9 11.35 -4.45 -4.20
N PHE A 10 10.04 -4.25 -4.01
CA PHE A 10 9.09 -5.35 -3.77
C PHE A 10 9.00 -6.30 -4.96
N PHE A 11 9.30 -5.87 -6.19
CA PHE A 11 9.27 -6.76 -7.36
C PHE A 11 10.25 -7.94 -7.26
N LEU A 12 11.41 -7.75 -6.62
CA LEU A 12 12.37 -8.85 -6.38
C LEU A 12 11.73 -9.97 -5.54
N PHE A 13 10.88 -9.58 -4.58
CA PHE A 13 10.13 -10.54 -3.78
C PHE A 13 8.95 -11.09 -4.54
N TYR A 14 8.21 -10.27 -5.28
CA TYR A 14 7.10 -10.70 -6.10
C TYR A 14 7.48 -11.80 -7.10
N TYR A 15 8.64 -11.69 -7.73
CA TYR A 15 9.20 -12.71 -8.64
C TYR A 15 9.91 -13.85 -7.94
N GLY A 16 10.10 -13.79 -6.62
CA GLY A 16 10.71 -14.87 -5.84
C GLY A 16 12.23 -14.98 -6.00
N PHE A 17 12.92 -13.85 -6.20
CA PHE A 17 14.37 -13.81 -6.45
C PHE A 17 15.20 -14.34 -5.26
N TYR A 18 14.74 -14.17 -4.03
CA TYR A 18 15.47 -14.57 -2.83
C TYR A 18 15.06 -15.98 -2.34
N PRO A 19 16.01 -16.77 -1.78
CA PRO A 19 15.67 -17.97 -1.03
C PRO A 19 14.70 -17.67 0.13
N LYS A 20 13.79 -18.61 0.45
CA LYS A 20 12.66 -18.36 1.38
C LYS A 20 13.05 -17.78 2.74
N ALA A 21 14.11 -18.27 3.38
CA ALA A 21 14.51 -17.80 4.71
C ALA A 21 15.10 -16.37 4.66
N GLU A 22 15.97 -16.12 3.68
CA GLU A 22 16.58 -14.80 3.46
C GLU A 22 15.54 -13.77 3.02
N GLY A 23 14.71 -14.12 2.03
CA GLY A 23 13.68 -13.23 1.50
C GLY A 23 12.63 -12.86 2.53
N ARG A 24 12.25 -13.77 3.45
CA ARG A 24 11.39 -13.41 4.59
C ARG A 24 11.99 -12.30 5.45
N ARG A 25 13.27 -12.40 5.80
CA ARG A 25 13.96 -11.40 6.62
C ARG A 25 14.05 -10.06 5.88
N LYS A 26 14.55 -10.07 4.65
CA LYS A 26 14.70 -8.87 3.82
C LYS A 26 13.36 -8.19 3.50
N LEU A 27 12.30 -8.97 3.28
CA LEU A 27 10.97 -8.41 3.01
C LEU A 27 10.40 -7.68 4.23
N ARG A 28 10.59 -8.23 5.44
CA ARG A 28 10.18 -7.55 6.68
C ARG A 28 10.94 -6.25 6.91
N GLU A 29 12.24 -6.25 6.63
CA GLU A 29 13.06 -5.04 6.68
C GLU A 29 12.55 -3.98 5.69
N LEU A 30 12.30 -4.37 4.44
CA LEU A 30 11.75 -3.47 3.43
C LEU A 30 10.37 -2.92 3.82
N LEU A 31 9.48 -3.76 4.36
CA LEU A 31 8.19 -3.32 4.92
C LEU A 31 8.37 -2.35 6.08
N GLY A 32 9.33 -2.59 6.98
CA GLY A 32 9.62 -1.69 8.09
C GLY A 32 10.07 -0.30 7.64
N ILE A 33 10.72 -0.21 6.48
CA ILE A 33 11.16 1.05 5.87
C ILE A 33 10.03 1.74 5.12
N LEU A 34 9.32 1.01 4.24
CA LEU A 34 8.35 1.58 3.31
C LEU A 34 6.89 1.53 3.78
N LYS A 35 6.59 0.87 4.89
CA LYS A 35 5.27 0.89 5.51
C LYS A 35 5.41 1.07 7.04
N PRO A 36 5.80 2.27 7.50
CA PRO A 36 5.92 2.56 8.93
C PRO A 36 4.62 2.25 9.69
N THR A 37 4.71 1.85 10.95
CA THR A 37 3.58 1.29 11.73
C THR A 37 2.30 2.15 11.76
N ARG A 38 2.41 3.48 11.65
CA ARG A 38 1.26 4.39 11.67
C ARG A 38 0.66 4.67 10.29
N HIS A 39 1.26 4.13 9.23
CA HIS A 39 0.86 4.39 7.85
C HIS A 39 0.16 3.17 7.28
N LYS A 40 -0.92 3.45 6.55
CA LYS A 40 -1.89 2.46 6.09
C LYS A 40 -1.62 1.93 4.67
N GLY A 41 -0.50 2.35 4.07
CA GLY A 41 -0.07 1.86 2.77
C GLY A 41 1.44 1.95 2.60
N VAL A 42 1.92 1.29 1.55
CA VAL A 42 3.33 1.31 1.15
C VAL A 42 3.67 2.66 0.51
N HIS A 43 4.66 3.33 1.07
CA HIS A 43 5.30 4.54 0.54
C HIS A 43 5.96 4.24 -0.80
N THR A 44 5.97 5.22 -1.70
CA THR A 44 6.65 5.05 -2.99
C THR A 44 8.16 5.01 -2.81
N THR A 45 8.69 5.89 -1.96
CA THR A 45 10.10 5.90 -1.55
C THR A 45 10.24 6.26 -0.08
N ASN A 46 11.39 5.97 0.53
CA ASN A 46 11.73 6.37 1.90
C ASN A 46 12.15 7.85 2.02
N ARG A 47 12.04 8.63 0.94
CA ARG A 47 12.50 10.02 0.88
C ARG A 47 11.38 10.90 0.36
N GLU A 48 11.04 11.92 1.13
CA GLU A 48 10.10 12.95 0.66
C GLU A 48 10.66 13.68 -0.58
N GLY A 49 9.75 14.03 -1.47
CA GLY A 49 10.04 14.72 -2.73
C GLY A 49 8.76 15.35 -3.28
N PRO A 50 8.88 16.31 -4.21
CA PRO A 50 7.72 16.95 -4.81
C PRO A 50 7.01 16.04 -5.83
N GLY A 51 7.62 14.94 -6.28
CA GLY A 51 7.03 14.07 -7.29
C GLY A 51 5.87 13.22 -6.77
N GLN A 52 4.94 12.90 -7.66
CA GLN A 52 3.85 11.93 -7.41
C GLN A 52 4.35 10.55 -6.98
N TRP A 53 5.57 10.19 -7.38
CA TRP A 53 6.22 8.91 -7.13
C TRP A 53 7.32 9.01 -6.05
N ASP A 54 7.13 9.87 -5.06
CA ASP A 54 8.05 10.07 -3.93
C ASP A 54 7.33 9.97 -2.57
N GLY A 55 8.12 9.72 -1.53
CA GLY A 55 7.69 9.78 -0.13
C GLY A 55 6.47 8.92 0.18
N GLU A 56 5.63 9.44 1.06
CA GLU A 56 4.45 8.73 1.56
C GLU A 56 3.26 8.64 0.60
N TRP A 57 3.40 9.05 -0.67
CA TRP A 57 2.42 8.68 -1.69
C TRP A 57 2.33 7.16 -1.76
N THR A 58 1.11 6.64 -1.65
CA THR A 58 0.81 5.21 -1.76
C THR A 58 -0.07 4.96 -2.98
N TRP A 59 0.32 3.96 -3.75
CA TRP A 59 -0.33 3.55 -4.98
C TRP A 59 -0.82 2.11 -4.84
N ALA A 60 -2.05 1.86 -5.28
CA ALA A 60 -2.65 0.52 -5.28
C ALA A 60 -1.70 -0.58 -5.79
N PRO A 61 -1.04 -0.45 -6.96
CA PRO A 61 -0.14 -1.49 -7.47
C PRO A 61 1.00 -1.85 -6.52
N PHE A 62 1.62 -0.88 -5.84
CA PHE A 62 2.71 -1.19 -4.90
C PHE A 62 2.22 -1.91 -3.65
N ASN A 63 1.02 -1.58 -3.17
CA ASN A 63 0.41 -2.31 -2.05
C ASN A 63 0.10 -3.75 -2.47
N GLU A 64 -0.45 -3.96 -3.66
CA GLU A 64 -0.73 -5.29 -4.18
C GLU A 64 0.55 -6.11 -4.38
N ILE A 65 1.60 -5.54 -4.98
CA ILE A 65 2.89 -6.21 -5.16
C ILE A 65 3.53 -6.59 -3.83
N ALA A 66 3.50 -5.67 -2.83
CA ALA A 66 4.00 -5.96 -1.49
C ALA A 66 3.17 -7.06 -0.80
N PHE A 67 1.85 -7.00 -0.92
CA PHE A 67 0.93 -8.02 -0.43
C PHE A 67 1.22 -9.40 -1.03
N GLN A 68 1.32 -9.50 -2.36
CA GLN A 68 1.63 -10.75 -3.06
C GLN A 68 3.03 -11.26 -2.69
N SER A 69 4.00 -10.35 -2.48
CA SER A 69 5.32 -10.70 -1.97
C SER A 69 5.23 -11.34 -0.58
N CYS A 70 4.45 -10.75 0.34
CA CYS A 70 4.23 -11.34 1.66
C CYS A 70 3.65 -12.76 1.56
N LEU A 71 2.62 -12.95 0.74
CA LEU A 71 2.03 -14.26 0.50
C LEU A 71 3.04 -15.26 -0.05
N ARG A 72 3.83 -14.88 -1.06
CA ARG A 72 4.87 -15.74 -1.63
C ARG A 72 5.86 -16.20 -0.58
N TYR A 73 6.28 -15.33 0.33
CA TYR A 73 7.24 -15.69 1.38
C TYR A 73 6.60 -16.26 2.65
N GLY A 74 5.29 -16.53 2.65
CA GLY A 74 4.58 -17.12 3.79
C GLY A 74 4.35 -16.15 4.95
N LEU A 75 4.49 -14.85 4.71
CA LEU A 75 4.24 -13.76 5.67
C LEU A 75 2.74 -13.40 5.70
N LYS A 76 1.90 -14.37 6.08
CA LYS A 76 0.43 -14.24 5.99
C LYS A 76 -0.13 -13.16 6.93
N ALA A 77 0.49 -13.00 8.10
CA ALA A 77 0.07 -11.98 9.07
C ALA A 77 0.32 -10.57 8.51
N GLU A 78 1.52 -10.35 7.96
CA GLU A 78 1.93 -9.09 7.35
C GLU A 78 1.10 -8.78 6.10
N ALA A 79 0.79 -9.79 5.27
CA ALA A 79 -0.11 -9.63 4.13
C ALA A 79 -1.52 -9.18 4.56
N ALA A 80 -2.06 -9.82 5.59
CA ALA A 80 -3.42 -9.52 6.04
C ALA A 80 -3.51 -8.16 6.75
N GLU A 81 -2.47 -7.77 7.51
CA GLU A 81 -2.41 -6.44 8.12
C GLU A 81 -2.30 -5.34 7.05
N LEU A 82 -1.45 -5.54 6.03
CA LEU A 82 -1.38 -4.62 4.89
C LEU A 82 -2.73 -4.48 4.17
N ALA A 83 -3.44 -5.59 3.96
CA ALA A 83 -4.75 -5.56 3.32
C ALA A 83 -5.79 -4.79 4.16
N LEU A 84 -5.83 -5.03 5.47
CA LEU A 84 -6.73 -4.33 6.39
C LEU A 84 -6.44 -2.84 6.45
N ASP A 85 -5.17 -2.47 6.62
CA ASP A 85 -4.75 -1.08 6.69
C ASP A 85 -5.09 -0.33 5.39
N TYR A 86 -4.74 -0.91 4.24
CA TYR A 86 -4.98 -0.27 2.96
C TYR A 86 -6.49 -0.09 2.71
N LEU A 87 -7.29 -1.12 2.99
CA LEU A 87 -8.75 -1.02 2.85
C LEU A 87 -9.37 -0.02 3.83
N GLU A 88 -8.93 0.02 5.08
CA GLU A 88 -9.41 1.00 6.06
C GLU A 88 -9.19 2.43 5.56
N MET A 89 -8.00 2.72 5.04
CA MET A 89 -7.66 4.02 4.46
C MET A 89 -8.48 4.31 3.20
N THR A 90 -8.49 3.39 2.24
CA THR A 90 -9.09 3.63 0.91
C THR A 90 -10.62 3.67 0.99
N ILE A 91 -11.26 2.78 1.76
CA ILE A 91 -12.71 2.84 2.01
C ILE A 91 -13.04 4.06 2.88
N GLY A 92 -12.24 4.37 3.90
CA GLY A 92 -12.46 5.56 4.73
C GLY A 92 -12.42 6.86 3.92
N THR A 93 -11.54 6.98 2.93
CA THR A 93 -11.55 8.10 1.97
C THR A 93 -12.79 8.06 1.09
N PHE A 94 -13.15 6.91 0.53
CA PHE A 94 -14.37 6.75 -0.27
C PHE A 94 -15.62 7.17 0.50
N THR A 95 -15.77 6.79 1.77
CA THR A 95 -16.91 7.19 2.61
C THR A 95 -16.99 8.71 2.81
N LYS A 96 -15.86 9.42 2.82
CA LYS A 96 -15.81 10.88 3.01
C LYS A 96 -16.04 11.65 1.72
N THR A 97 -15.54 11.15 0.60
CA THR A 97 -15.52 11.90 -0.67
C THR A 97 -16.54 11.40 -1.69
N GLY A 98 -16.94 10.13 -1.61
CA GLY A 98 -17.74 9.44 -2.64
C GLY A 98 -16.90 8.83 -3.78
N HIS A 99 -15.57 8.92 -3.72
CA HIS A 99 -14.68 8.52 -4.82
C HIS A 99 -13.49 7.69 -4.34
N PHE A 100 -13.11 6.70 -5.15
CA PHE A 100 -11.76 6.14 -5.12
C PHE A 100 -10.83 7.03 -5.95
N TYR A 101 -9.55 7.08 -5.56
CA TYR A 101 -8.56 7.92 -6.22
C TYR A 101 -7.39 7.09 -6.76
N GLU A 102 -6.69 7.67 -7.72
CA GLU A 102 -5.47 7.12 -8.31
C GLU A 102 -4.41 6.78 -7.25
N LYS A 103 -4.16 7.73 -6.33
CA LYS A 103 -3.15 7.67 -5.28
C LYS A 103 -3.64 8.39 -4.02
N GLN A 104 -3.07 8.04 -2.87
CA GLN A 104 -3.40 8.64 -1.58
C GLN A 104 -2.14 8.83 -0.73
N ARG A 105 -2.20 9.64 0.32
CA ARG A 105 -1.13 9.72 1.32
C ARG A 105 -1.28 8.58 2.32
N ALA A 106 -0.23 7.78 2.51
CA ALA A 106 -0.27 6.61 3.37
C ALA A 106 -0.52 6.94 4.85
N SER A 107 -0.20 8.16 5.28
CA SER A 107 -0.37 8.63 6.66
C SER A 107 -1.83 8.88 7.05
N ASN A 108 -2.66 9.34 6.13
CA ASN A 108 -3.99 9.88 6.47
C ASN A 108 -5.06 9.69 5.37
N GLY A 109 -4.73 9.07 4.23
CA GLY A 109 -5.64 8.86 3.12
C GLY A 109 -5.94 10.11 2.29
N SER A 110 -5.24 11.24 2.53
CA SER A 110 -5.41 12.49 1.78
C SER A 110 -5.13 12.28 0.31
N THR A 111 -5.95 12.92 -0.52
CA THR A 111 -5.85 12.90 -1.98
C THR A 111 -5.39 14.25 -2.53
N GLN A 112 -5.09 15.21 -1.63
CA GLN A 112 -4.79 16.58 -1.97
C GLN A 112 -3.44 16.73 -2.67
N ILE A 113 -3.55 17.32 -3.85
CA ILE A 113 -2.57 18.05 -4.64
C ILE A 113 -1.70 19.12 -3.93
N PRO A 114 -0.42 18.95 -3.51
CA PRO A 114 0.34 20.13 -3.08
C PRO A 114 0.51 21.11 -4.25
N GLU A 115 0.19 22.39 -4.04
CA GLU A 115 0.25 23.39 -5.09
C GLU A 115 1.66 23.47 -5.71
N GLY A 116 1.74 23.39 -7.04
CA GLY A 116 3.00 23.44 -7.79
C GLY A 116 3.87 22.18 -7.74
N SER A 117 3.40 21.08 -7.12
CA SER A 117 4.14 19.81 -7.09
C SER A 117 4.08 19.04 -8.42
N GLU A 118 3.04 19.25 -9.21
CA GLU A 118 2.77 18.54 -10.46
C GLU A 118 1.78 19.30 -11.36
N ILE A 119 1.71 18.89 -12.63
CA ILE A 119 0.88 19.53 -13.67
C ILE A 119 -0.54 18.93 -13.71
N TYR A 120 -0.70 17.69 -13.25
CA TYR A 120 -1.95 16.92 -13.32
C TYR A 120 -2.56 16.71 -11.94
N GLY A 121 -3.87 16.62 -11.86
CA GLY A 121 -4.57 16.35 -10.59
C GLY A 121 -4.43 14.91 -10.12
N ASN A 122 -5.14 14.59 -9.05
CA ASN A 122 -5.35 13.22 -8.59
C ASN A 122 -6.68 12.71 -9.17
N GLU A 123 -6.61 11.69 -10.02
CA GLU A 123 -7.76 11.24 -10.80
C GLU A 123 -8.75 10.44 -9.95
N GLU A 124 -10.05 10.68 -10.18
CA GLU A 124 -11.15 9.95 -9.57
C GLU A 124 -11.49 8.69 -10.37
N GLY A 125 -11.83 7.61 -9.66
CA GLY A 125 -12.22 6.34 -10.28
C GLY A 125 -11.06 5.71 -11.06
N PHE A 126 -10.19 4.99 -10.36
CA PHE A 126 -8.99 4.43 -10.99
C PHE A 126 -8.97 2.90 -11.00
N GLY A 127 -8.71 2.32 -12.18
CA GLY A 127 -8.82 0.88 -12.42
C GLY A 127 -7.95 0.03 -11.49
N TRP A 128 -6.70 0.43 -11.24
CA TRP A 128 -5.84 -0.30 -10.29
C TRP A 128 -6.34 -0.21 -8.84
N THR A 129 -6.95 0.91 -8.43
CA THR A 129 -7.40 1.11 -7.05
C THR A 129 -8.59 0.19 -6.80
N ASN A 130 -9.53 0.21 -7.75
CA ASN A 130 -10.69 -0.67 -7.73
C ASN A 130 -10.26 -2.15 -7.73
N GLY A 131 -9.29 -2.51 -8.58
CA GLY A 131 -8.75 -3.88 -8.63
C GLY A 131 -8.14 -4.34 -7.31
N THR A 132 -7.21 -3.56 -6.75
CA THR A 132 -6.56 -3.92 -5.48
C THR A 132 -7.55 -3.99 -4.32
N VAL A 133 -8.55 -3.10 -4.26
CA VAL A 133 -9.63 -3.18 -3.26
C VAL A 133 -10.36 -4.52 -3.35
N LEU A 134 -10.74 -4.96 -4.56
CA LEU A 134 -11.42 -6.24 -4.76
C LEU A 134 -10.53 -7.42 -4.33
N VAL A 135 -9.25 -7.42 -4.73
CA VAL A 135 -8.29 -8.47 -4.33
C VAL A 135 -8.16 -8.58 -2.82
N PHE A 136 -8.07 -7.45 -2.12
CA PHE A 136 -7.90 -7.44 -0.67
C PHE A 136 -9.19 -7.83 0.06
N LEU A 137 -10.36 -7.37 -0.40
CA LEU A 137 -11.65 -7.78 0.14
C LEU A 137 -11.87 -9.29 -0.02
N GLU A 138 -11.59 -9.83 -1.20
CA GLU A 138 -11.70 -11.28 -1.45
C GLU A 138 -10.75 -12.07 -0.56
N TYR A 139 -9.50 -11.60 -0.39
CA TYR A 139 -8.54 -12.23 0.51
C TYR A 139 -9.04 -12.24 1.96
N LEU A 140 -9.48 -11.11 2.50
CA LEU A 140 -9.96 -11.02 3.88
C LEU A 140 -11.25 -11.82 4.09
N ALA A 141 -12.13 -11.89 3.09
CA ALA A 141 -13.31 -12.76 3.11
C ALA A 141 -12.92 -14.23 3.28
N LYS A 142 -11.95 -14.71 2.50
CA LYS A 142 -11.42 -16.08 2.61
C LYS A 142 -10.71 -16.35 3.93
N GLN A 143 -10.16 -15.32 4.58
CA GLN A 143 -9.56 -15.44 5.91
C GLN A 143 -10.57 -15.27 7.06
N GLY A 144 -11.85 -14.98 6.78
CA GLY A 144 -12.84 -14.71 7.81
C GLY A 144 -12.60 -13.41 8.60
N ARG A 145 -11.92 -12.42 8.00
CA ARG A 145 -11.49 -11.16 8.66
C ARG A 145 -12.30 -9.93 8.24
N LEU A 146 -13.42 -10.08 7.54
CA LEU A 146 -14.26 -8.93 7.15
C LEU A 146 -14.83 -8.18 8.37
N SER A 147 -15.23 -8.89 9.43
CA SER A 147 -15.73 -8.25 10.66
C SER A 147 -14.68 -7.38 11.34
N GLU A 148 -13.39 -7.73 11.20
CA GLU A 148 -12.29 -6.90 11.69
C GLU A 148 -12.18 -5.61 10.87
N LEU A 149 -12.25 -5.71 9.54
CA LEU A 149 -12.28 -4.53 8.66
C LEU A 149 -13.44 -3.61 9.00
N GLU A 150 -14.65 -4.17 9.16
CA GLU A 150 -15.84 -3.40 9.55
C GLU A 150 -15.65 -2.69 10.90
N SER A 151 -14.94 -3.30 11.85
CA SER A 151 -14.63 -2.66 13.13
C SER A 151 -13.64 -1.52 13.00
N ARG A 152 -12.69 -1.59 12.05
CA ARG A 152 -11.70 -0.53 11.80
C ARG A 152 -12.31 0.69 11.07
N LEU A 153 -13.42 0.49 10.36
CA LEU A 153 -14.12 1.54 9.62
C LEU A 153 -15.11 2.35 10.47
N LYS A 154 -15.38 1.94 11.71
CA LYS A 154 -16.23 2.65 12.68
C LYS A 154 -15.45 3.71 13.43
#